data_AF-A0A2X3CBY4-F1
#
_entry.id   AF-A0A2X3CBY4-F1
#
_cell.length_a   1.000
_cell.length_b   1.000
_cell.length_c   1.000
_cell.angle_alpha   90.00
_cell.angle_beta   90.00
_cell.angle_gamma   90.00
#
_symmetry.space_group_name_H-M   'P 1'
#
loop_
_entity.id
_entity.type
_entity.pdbx_description
1 polymer ?
#
loop_
_entity_poly.entity_id
_entity_poly.type
_entity_poly.pdbx_seq_one_letter_code
_entity_poly.pdbx_strand_id
1 'polypeptide(L)'
;MKPMVLADIAQAVEMHESTISRVTTQKYLHSPRGIFELKYFFSSHVNTEGGGEASSTAIRALVKKLIAAENPAKPLSDSKLTSMLSEQGIMVARRTVAKYRESLSIPPSNQRKQLV
;
A
#
# COMPACT_ATOMS: atom_id res chain seq x y z
N MET A 1 -0.21 -0.77 18.80
CA MET A 1 -1.45 0.00 18.57
C MET A 1 -1.98 -0.42 17.20
N LYS A 2 -3.25 -0.76 17.08
CA LYS A 2 -3.86 -1.10 15.79
C LYS A 2 -4.10 0.21 15.02
N PRO A 3 -3.60 0.39 13.79
CA PRO A 3 -3.83 1.61 13.02
C PRO A 3 -5.32 1.77 12.74
N MET A 4 -5.86 2.98 12.94
CA MET A 4 -7.26 3.29 12.63
C MET A 4 -7.39 3.88 11.23
N VAL A 5 -8.55 3.68 10.61
CA VAL A 5 -8.87 4.25 9.29
C VAL A 5 -9.49 5.62 9.48
N LEU A 6 -9.15 6.58 8.61
CA LEU A 6 -9.72 7.93 8.65
C LEU A 6 -11.26 7.91 8.50
N ALA A 7 -11.79 6.95 7.75
CA ALA A 7 -13.22 6.72 7.57
C ALA A 7 -13.97 6.43 8.89
N ASP A 8 -13.39 5.60 9.76
CA ASP A 8 -14.01 5.21 11.03
C ASP A 8 -14.16 6.43 11.96
N ILE A 9 -13.17 7.32 11.94
CA ILE A 9 -13.16 8.55 12.76
C ILE A 9 -14.04 9.63 12.11
N ALA A 10 -14.05 9.71 10.78
CA ALA A 10 -14.95 10.57 10.02
C ALA A 10 -16.41 10.28 10.38
N GLN A 11 -16.76 9.00 10.49
CA GLN A 11 -18.08 8.58 10.92
C GLN A 11 -18.35 8.90 12.39
N ALA A 12 -17.41 8.62 13.30
CA ALA A 12 -17.60 8.85 14.73
C ALA A 12 -17.71 10.34 15.12
N VAL A 13 -17.06 11.22 14.36
CA VAL A 13 -17.02 12.67 14.62
C VAL A 13 -17.96 13.43 13.67
N GLU A 14 -18.68 12.71 12.79
CA GLU A 14 -19.57 13.29 11.75
C GLU A 14 -18.87 14.36 10.88
N MET A 15 -17.57 14.15 10.61
CA MET A 15 -16.75 15.06 9.82
C MET A 15 -16.21 14.37 8.58
N HIS A 16 -15.98 15.14 7.51
CA HIS A 16 -15.36 14.60 6.30
C HIS A 16 -13.89 14.22 6.53
N GLU A 17 -13.43 13.14 5.91
CA GLU A 17 -12.04 12.64 6.02
C GLU A 17 -10.99 13.71 5.73
N SER A 18 -11.26 14.57 4.74
CA SER A 18 -10.37 15.68 4.38
C SER A 18 -10.22 16.71 5.51
N THR A 19 -11.22 16.87 6.37
CA THR A 19 -11.15 17.75 7.54
C THR A 19 -10.27 17.12 8.63
N ILE A 20 -10.43 15.83 8.90
CA ILE A 20 -9.61 15.10 9.87
C ILE A 20 -8.14 15.03 9.41
N SER A 21 -7.91 14.78 8.13
CA SER A 21 -6.57 14.77 7.53
C SER A 21 -5.84 16.11 7.72
N ARG A 22 -6.56 17.24 7.59
CA ARG A 22 -6.00 18.58 7.84
C ARG A 22 -5.68 18.81 9.31
N VAL A 23 -6.59 18.41 10.22
CA VAL A 23 -6.42 18.62 11.67
C VAL A 23 -5.27 17.77 12.24
N THR A 24 -5.09 16.55 11.73
CA THR A 24 -4.09 15.60 12.22
C THR A 24 -2.68 15.87 11.65
N THR A 25 -2.58 16.62 10.56
CA THR A 25 -1.31 17.08 9.99
C THR A 25 -0.69 18.15 10.90
N GLN A 26 0.62 18.06 11.17
CA GLN A 26 1.35 18.98 12.07
C GLN A 26 0.85 19.01 13.53
N LYS A 27 0.10 18.00 13.96
CA LYS A 27 -0.18 17.78 15.38
C LYS A 27 0.64 16.61 15.87
N TYR A 28 1.10 16.72 17.11
CA TYR A 28 2.00 15.74 17.71
C TYR A 28 1.38 15.23 19.01
N LEU A 29 1.41 13.92 19.19
CA LEU A 29 1.00 13.23 20.40
C LEU A 29 2.23 12.98 21.26
N HIS A 30 2.20 13.50 22.49
CA HIS A 30 3.18 13.13 23.49
C HIS A 30 2.73 11.84 24.17
N SER A 31 3.57 10.81 24.09
CA SER A 31 3.35 9.53 24.76
C SER A 31 4.53 9.22 25.70
N PRO A 32 4.37 8.32 26.68
CA PRO A 32 5.48 7.89 27.54
C PRO A 32 6.68 7.31 26.79
N ARG A 33 6.51 6.93 25.51
CA ARG A 33 7.56 6.37 24.65
C ARG A 33 8.14 7.40 23.67
N GLY A 34 7.71 8.66 23.73
CA GLY A 34 8.17 9.73 22.86
C GLY A 34 7.04 10.51 22.18
N ILE A 35 7.44 11.44 21.31
CA ILE A 35 6.56 12.32 20.54
C ILE A 35 6.37 11.72 19.14
N PHE A 36 5.11 11.55 18.74
CA PHE A 36 4.76 11.01 17.42
C PHE A 36 3.83 11.97 16.70
N GLU A 37 3.95 12.07 15.38
CA GLU A 37 2.98 12.81 14.58
C GLU A 37 1.61 12.11 14.68
N LEU A 38 0.53 12.87 14.90
CA LEU A 38 -0.81 12.32 15.10
C LEU A 38 -1.28 11.53 13.87
N LYS A 39 -0.89 11.99 12.67
CA LYS A 39 -1.13 11.32 11.39
C LYS A 39 -0.53 9.91 11.30
N TYR A 40 0.53 9.62 12.07
CA TYR A 40 1.15 8.28 12.08
C TYR A 40 0.16 7.17 12.49
N PHE A 41 -0.84 7.51 13.30
CA PHE A 41 -1.84 6.57 13.81
C PHE A 41 -3.05 6.41 12.87
N PHE A 42 -3.18 7.26 11.86
CA PHE A 42 -4.29 7.24 10.91
C PHE A 42 -3.80 6.84 9.53
N SER A 43 -4.27 5.68 9.09
CA SER A 43 -3.82 5.11 7.84
C SER A 43 -4.87 5.30 6.74
N SER A 44 -4.45 5.81 5.59
CA SER A 44 -5.26 5.83 4.37
C SER A 44 -5.12 4.48 3.66
N HIS A 45 -5.60 3.39 4.26
CA HIS A 45 -5.53 2.09 3.57
C HIS A 45 -6.62 1.98 2.52
N VAL A 46 -6.20 1.44 1.37
CA VAL A 46 -7.07 0.99 0.28
C VAL A 46 -7.82 -0.24 0.80
N ASN A 47 -9.13 -0.13 0.97
CA ASN A 47 -9.98 -1.24 1.38
C ASN A 47 -9.83 -2.41 0.39
N THR A 48 -9.52 -3.59 0.92
CA THR A 48 -9.68 -4.86 0.21
C THR A 48 -10.76 -5.65 0.93
N GLU A 49 -11.77 -6.15 0.19
CA GLU A 49 -12.96 -6.82 0.74
C GLU A 49 -12.67 -8.14 1.48
N GLY A 50 -11.40 -8.56 1.58
CA GLY A 50 -10.97 -9.80 2.23
C GLY A 50 -10.52 -9.66 3.69
N GLY A 51 -10.71 -8.51 4.35
CA GLY A 51 -10.44 -8.38 5.80
C GLY A 51 -8.97 -8.55 6.21
N GLY A 52 -8.03 -8.39 5.28
CA GLY A 52 -6.60 -8.40 5.57
C GLY A 52 -6.02 -6.99 5.51
N GLU A 53 -5.57 -6.46 6.65
CA GLU A 53 -4.62 -5.34 6.72
C GLU A 53 -3.28 -5.76 6.09
N ALA A 54 -3.26 -6.00 4.77
CA ALA A 54 -2.02 -6.19 4.04
C ALA A 54 -1.33 -4.82 3.98
N SER A 55 -0.56 -4.55 5.03
CA SER A 55 0.22 -3.33 5.18
C SER A 55 0.92 -3.01 3.86
N SER A 56 0.91 -1.75 3.44
CA SER A 56 1.56 -1.32 2.18
C SER A 56 3.02 -1.80 2.05
N THR A 57 3.70 -1.98 3.19
CA THR A 57 5.02 -2.62 3.32
C THR A 57 5.02 -4.10 2.93
N ALA A 58 4.04 -4.88 3.36
CA ALA A 58 3.87 -6.29 3.02
C ALA A 58 3.58 -6.48 1.52
N ILE A 59 2.72 -5.63 0.94
CA ILE A 59 2.42 -5.67 -0.50
C ILE A 59 3.69 -5.36 -1.31
N ARG A 60 4.47 -4.35 -0.92
CA ARG A 60 5.76 -4.05 -1.58
C ARG A 60 6.74 -5.23 -1.50
N ALA A 61 6.82 -5.88 -0.34
CA ALA A 61 7.68 -7.05 -0.16
C ALA A 61 7.22 -8.23 -1.04
N LEU A 62 5.92 -8.47 -1.15
CA LEU A 62 5.34 -9.50 -2.03
C LEU A 62 5.61 -9.20 -3.50
N VAL A 63 5.36 -7.97 -3.96
CA VAL A 63 5.66 -7.55 -5.34
C VAL A 63 7.14 -7.75 -5.65
N LYS A 64 8.04 -7.39 -4.73
CA LYS A 64 9.49 -7.63 -4.89
C LYS A 64 9.83 -9.12 -5.01
N LYS A 65 9.22 -9.98 -4.18
CA LYS A 65 9.42 -11.44 -4.24
C LYS A 65 8.92 -12.03 -5.55
N LEU A 66 7.73 -11.64 -6.01
CA LEU A 66 7.14 -12.11 -7.27
C LEU A 66 7.99 -11.71 -8.47
N ILE A 67 8.52 -10.48 -8.47
CA ILE A 67 9.41 -10.00 -9.52
C ILE A 67 10.77 -10.70 -9.44
N ALA A 68 11.31 -10.95 -8.25
CA ALA A 68 12.59 -11.66 -8.11
C ALA A 68 12.52 -13.13 -8.57
N ALA A 69 11.35 -13.76 -8.49
CA ALA A 69 11.11 -15.12 -8.95
C ALA A 69 10.64 -15.20 -10.42
N GLU A 70 10.58 -14.08 -11.13
CA GLU A 70 10.08 -14.07 -12.50
C GLU A 70 11.09 -14.66 -13.50
N ASN A 71 10.58 -15.14 -14.63
CA ASN A 71 11.43 -15.59 -15.73
C ASN A 71 11.91 -14.35 -16.54
N PRO A 72 13.24 -14.08 -16.64
CA PRO A 72 13.78 -12.94 -17.38
C PRO A 72 13.41 -12.92 -18.88
N ALA A 73 13.14 -14.09 -19.46
CA ALA A 73 12.71 -14.21 -20.86
C ALA A 73 11.26 -13.75 -21.08
N LYS A 74 10.42 -13.83 -20.03
CA LYS A 74 9.00 -13.45 -20.05
C LYS A 74 8.65 -12.73 -18.74
N PRO A 75 9.08 -11.47 -18.57
CA PRO A 75 8.82 -10.71 -17.34
C PRO A 75 7.31 -10.54 -17.11
N LEU A 76 6.92 -10.54 -15.85
CA LEU A 76 5.53 -10.42 -15.45
C LEU A 76 5.06 -8.97 -15.64
N SER A 77 3.91 -8.80 -16.31
CA SER A 77 3.27 -7.50 -16.45
C SER A 77 2.60 -7.07 -15.14
N ASP A 78 2.42 -5.77 -14.94
CA ASP A 78 1.73 -5.24 -13.76
C ASP A 78 0.31 -5.82 -13.62
N SER A 79 -0.37 -6.10 -14.75
CA SER A 79 -1.68 -6.76 -14.76
C SER A 79 -1.60 -8.20 -14.24
N LYS A 80 -0.55 -8.94 -14.61
CA LYS A 80 -0.37 -10.32 -14.15
C LYS A 80 -0.02 -10.39 -12.67
N LEU A 81 0.84 -9.48 -12.20
CA LEU A 81 1.11 -9.30 -10.77
C LEU A 81 -0.16 -8.99 -9.99
N THR A 82 -1.05 -8.17 -10.56
CA THR A 82 -2.35 -7.85 -9.96
C THR A 82 -3.24 -9.09 -9.82
N SER A 83 -3.34 -9.91 -10.87
CA SER A 83 -4.10 -11.16 -10.83
C SER A 83 -3.54 -12.14 -9.79
N MET A 84 -2.22 -12.31 -9.72
CA MET A 84 -1.58 -13.20 -8.73
C MET A 84 -1.80 -12.72 -7.29
N LEU A 85 -1.81 -11.41 -7.06
CA LEU A 85 -2.14 -10.85 -5.76
C LEU A 85 -3.63 -11.05 -5.43
N SER A 86 -4.51 -10.91 -6.42
CA SER A 86 -5.95 -11.19 -6.27
C SER A 86 -6.23 -12.65 -5.92
N GLU A 87 -5.49 -13.59 -6.51
CA GLU A 87 -5.56 -15.02 -6.17
C GLU A 87 -5.16 -15.29 -4.71
N GLN A 88 -4.29 -14.45 -4.15
CA GLN A 88 -3.88 -14.50 -2.74
C GLN A 88 -4.84 -13.72 -1.81
N GLY A 89 -5.99 -13.26 -2.31
CA GLY A 89 -6.97 -12.48 -1.56
C GLY A 89 -6.62 -10.99 -1.42
N ILE A 90 -5.59 -10.51 -2.13
CA ILE A 90 -5.13 -9.11 -2.08
C ILE A 90 -5.62 -8.38 -3.33
N MET A 91 -6.74 -7.67 -3.20
CA MET A 91 -7.29 -6.86 -4.31
C MET A 91 -6.57 -5.51 -4.45
N VAL A 92 -5.52 -5.48 -5.24
CA VAL A 92 -4.81 -4.23 -5.58
C VAL A 92 -5.12 -3.78 -6.99
N ALA A 93 -5.24 -2.48 -7.21
CA ALA A 93 -5.36 -1.95 -8.56
C ALA A 93 -4.01 -1.99 -9.30
N ARG A 94 -4.03 -2.21 -10.62
CA ARG A 94 -2.82 -2.18 -11.47
C ARG A 94 -1.97 -0.92 -11.26
N ARG A 95 -2.60 0.25 -11.14
CA ARG A 95 -1.90 1.54 -10.90
C ARG A 95 -1.17 1.55 -9.55
N THR A 96 -1.72 0.90 -8.53
CA THR A 96 -1.10 0.77 -7.20
C THR A 96 0.14 -0.13 -7.26
N VAL A 97 0.06 -1.24 -7.99
CA VAL A 97 1.22 -2.13 -8.25
C VAL A 97 2.32 -1.38 -8.99
N ALA A 98 1.99 -0.61 -10.03
CA ALA A 98 2.95 0.21 -10.77
C ALA A 98 3.65 1.23 -9.86
N LYS A 99 2.89 1.95 -9.01
CA LYS A 99 3.45 2.91 -8.04
C LYS A 99 4.38 2.25 -7.03
N TYR A 100 4.04 1.05 -6.55
CA TYR A 100 4.90 0.29 -5.64
C TYR A 100 6.16 -0.24 -6.34
N ARG A 101 6.06 -0.67 -7.59
CA ARG A 101 7.19 -1.06 -8.43
C ARG A 101 8.17 0.10 -8.64
N GLU A 102 7.66 1.28 -8.98
CA GLU A 102 8.45 2.52 -9.12
C GLU A 102 9.14 2.91 -7.81
N SER A 103 8.42 2.81 -6.69
CA SER A 103 8.99 3.07 -5.35
C SER A 103 10.12 2.08 -4.98
N LEU A 104 10.19 0.92 -5.63
CA LEU A 104 11.25 -0.09 -5.47
C LEU A 104 12.34 0.02 -6.55
N SER A 105 12.30 1.05 -7.39
CA SER A 105 13.24 1.28 -8.50
C SER A 105 13.30 0.13 -9.51
N ILE A 106 12.21 -0.64 -9.65
CA ILE A 106 12.14 -1.76 -10.59
C ILE A 106 11.60 -1.26 -11.93
N PRO A 107 12.27 -1.51 -13.06
CA PRO A 107 11.81 -1.05 -14.37
C PRO A 107 10.55 -1.79 -14.86
N PRO A 108 9.78 -1.22 -15.81
CA PRO A 108 8.59 -1.85 -16.36
C PRO A 108 8.92 -3.17 -17.07
N SER A 109 7.92 -4.04 -17.22
CA SER A 109 8.09 -5.36 -17.86
C SER A 109 8.78 -5.29 -19.22
N ASN A 110 8.53 -4.22 -19.99
CA ASN A 110 9.13 -4.03 -21.31
C ASN A 110 10.65 -3.84 -21.27
N GLN A 111 11.18 -3.21 -20.20
CA GLN A 111 12.62 -3.00 -20.00
C GLN A 111 13.28 -4.17 -19.26
N ARG A 112 12.50 -5.01 -18.58
CA ARG A 112 12.99 -6.22 -17.89
C ARG A 112 13.16 -7.41 -18.83
N LYS A 113 12.61 -7.35 -20.04
CA LYS A 113 12.69 -8.44 -21.01
C LYS A 113 14.12 -8.51 -21.56
N GLN A 114 14.87 -9.53 -21.17
CA GLN A 114 16.13 -9.83 -21.83
C GLN A 114 15.83 -10.59 -23.12
N LEU A 115 16.22 -10.00 -24.25
CA LEU A 115 16.35 -10.73 -25.51
C LEU A 115 17.65 -11.52 -25.40
N VAL A 116 17.53 -12.83 -25.18
CA VAL A 116 18.60 -13.77 -25.50
C VAL A 116 18.45 -14.15 -26.97
#